data_AF-A0A1V0N5X8-F1
#
_entry.id   AF-A0A1V0N5X8-F1
#
_cell.length_a   1.000
_cell.length_b   1.000
_cell.length_c   1.000
_cell.angle_alpha   90.00
_cell.angle_beta   90.00
_cell.angle_gamma   90.00
#
_symmetry.space_group_name_H-M   'P 1'
#
loop_
_entity.id
_entity.type
_entity.pdbx_description
1 polymer ?
#
loop_
_entity_poly.entity_id
_entity_poly.type
_entity_poly.pdbx_seq_one_letter_code
_entity_poly.pdbx_strand_id
1 'polypeptide(L)' 'MVKTTINLDDEIYAEIVRESIEKYGSTKNMSKIINQRLGNKKSDTGKSGKRITFNVREDLASLDADKEIKKGWKARDR' A
#
# COMPACT_ATOMS: atom_id res chain seq x y z
N MET A 1 -16.05 1.26 -12.73
CA MET A 1 -16.62 1.58 -11.40
C MET A 1 -17.08 0.28 -10.78
N VAL A 2 -16.46 -0.16 -9.68
CA VAL A 2 -16.88 -1.38 -8.98
C VAL A 2 -17.99 -1.00 -8.00
N LYS A 3 -19.13 -1.68 -8.09
CA LYS A 3 -20.23 -1.53 -7.13
C LYS A 3 -20.07 -2.62 -6.09
N THR A 4 -19.91 -2.22 -4.83
CA THR A 4 -19.84 -3.15 -3.70
C THR A 4 -21.07 -2.90 -2.83
N THR A 5 -21.85 -3.95 -2.62
CA THR A 5 -22.96 -3.93 -1.65
C THR A 5 -22.39 -4.28 -0.28
N ILE A 6 -22.71 -3.47 0.72
CA ILE A 6 -22.29 -3.65 2.12
C ILE A 6 -23.56 -3.63 2.95
N ASN A 7 -23.73 -4.65 3.79
CA ASN A 7 -24.79 -4.67 4.79
C ASN A 7 -24.21 -4.05 6.06
N LEU A 8 -24.91 -3.06 6.62
CA LEU A 8 -24.55 -2.38 7.86
C LEU A 8 -25.69 -2.55 8.84
N ASP A 9 -25.35 -2.76 10.11
CA ASP A 9 -26.33 -2.70 11.18
C ASP A 9 -26.86 -1.26 11.32
N ASP A 10 -28.11 -1.12 11.76
CA ASP A 10 -28.80 0.17 11.83
C ASP A 10 -28.05 1.20 12.69
N GLU A 11 -27.44 0.76 13.79
CA GLU A 11 -26.63 1.60 14.67
C GLU A 11 -25.39 2.16 13.96
N ILE A 12 -24.69 1.31 13.21
CA ILE A 12 -23.49 1.68 12.45
C ILE A 12 -23.86 2.61 11.30
N TYR A 13 -24.98 2.33 10.63
CA TYR A 13 -25.49 3.20 9.57
C TYR A 13 -25.80 4.60 10.12
N ALA A 14 -26.52 4.69 11.23
CA ALA A 14 -26.88 5.97 11.86
C ALA A 14 -25.63 6.78 12.25
N GLU A 15 -24.61 6.14 12.80
CA GLU A 15 -23.35 6.78 13.16
C GLU A 15 -22.64 7.37 11.93
N ILE A 16 -22.54 6.59 10.84
CA ILE A 16 -21.88 7.04 9.60
C ILE A 16 -22.66 8.16 8.92
N VAL A 17 -23.99 8.08 8.89
CA VAL A 17 -24.86 9.14 8.35
C VAL A 17 -24.65 10.43 9.13
N ARG A 18 -24.67 10.36 10.46
CA ARG A 18 -24.46 11.52 11.33
C ARG A 18 -23.12 12.16 11.06
N GLU A 19 -22.05 11.37 11.02
CA GLU A 19 -20.70 11.87 10.72
C GLU A 19 -20.61 12.48 9.30
N SER A 20 -21.30 11.90 8.32
CA SER A 20 -21.35 12.41 6.95
C SER A 20 -22.04 13.77 6.84
N ILE A 21 -23.09 13.98 7.63
CA ILE A 21 -23.79 15.26 7.71
C ILE A 21 -22.94 16.28 8.48
N GLU A 22 -22.39 15.90 9.64
CA GLU A 22 -21.58 16.80 10.47
C GLU A 22 -20.30 17.28 9.76
N LYS A 23 -19.57 16.39 9.08
CA LYS A 23 -18.28 16.74 8.44
C LYS A 23 -18.41 17.30 7.03
N TYR A 24 -19.40 16.82 6.27
CA TYR A 24 -19.48 17.10 4.83
C TYR A 24 -20.84 17.65 4.39
N GLY A 25 -21.79 17.85 5.30
CA GLY A 25 -23.11 18.42 5.00
C GLY A 25 -24.00 17.56 4.10
N SER A 26 -23.60 16.33 3.78
CA SER A 26 -24.33 15.49 2.83
C SER A 26 -24.07 14.00 3.06
N THR A 27 -25.11 13.18 2.88
CA THR A 27 -25.05 11.72 2.91
C THR A 27 -24.40 11.11 1.67
N LYS A 28 -24.22 11.88 0.59
CA LYS A 28 -23.52 11.42 -0.63
C LYS A 28 -22.06 11.04 -0.36
N ASN A 29 -21.49 11.54 0.74
CA ASN A 29 -20.10 11.33 1.13
C ASN A 29 -19.90 10.13 2.07
N MET A 30 -20.94 9.35 2.39
CA MET A 30 -20.80 8.15 3.22
C MET A 30 -19.80 7.15 2.64
N SER A 31 -19.78 6.95 1.33
CA SER A 31 -18.83 6.05 0.67
C SER A 31 -17.37 6.46 0.92
N LYS A 32 -17.10 7.77 0.97
CA LYS A 32 -15.78 8.32 1.27
C LYS A 32 -15.37 8.03 2.70
N ILE A 33 -16.29 8.20 3.65
CA ILE A 33 -16.07 7.92 5.08
C ILE A 33 -15.84 6.44 5.32
N ILE A 34 -16.67 5.57 4.73
CA ILE A 34 -16.53 4.11 4.81
C ILE A 34 -15.16 3.70 4.28
N ASN A 35 -14.76 4.19 3.10
CA ASN A 35 -13.45 3.88 2.53
C ASN A 35 -12.29 4.40 3.39
N GLN A 36 -12.42 5.57 4.00
CA GLN A 36 -11.40 6.11 4.89
C GLN A 36 -11.27 5.28 6.17
N ARG A 37 -12.39 4.90 6.81
CA ARG A 37 -12.40 4.02 7.99
C ARG A 37 -11.80 2.64 7.67
N LEU A 38 -12.20 2.03 6.54
CA LEU A 38 -11.65 0.75 6.09
C LEU A 38 -10.16 0.84 5.72
N GLY A 39 -9.73 1.95 5.10
CA GLY A 39 -8.33 2.23 4.77
C GLY A 39 -7.46 2.38 6.01
N ASN A 40 -7.92 3.14 7.01
CA ASN A 40 -7.20 3.35 8.27
C ASN A 40 -7.10 2.05 9.10
N LYS A 41 -8.14 1.19 9.07
CA LYS A 41 -8.05 -0.14 9.70
C LYS A 41 -7.00 -1.05 9.03
N LYS A 42 -6.78 -0.92 7.71
CA LYS A 42 -5.71 -1.66 7.02
C LYS A 42 -4.30 -1.20 7.42
N SER A 43 -4.11 0.06 7.84
CA SER A 43 -2.80 0.49 8.33
C SER A 43 -2.47 -0.06 9.73
N ASP A 44 -3.48 -0.36 10.55
CA ASP A 44 -3.29 -0.87 11.92
C ASP A 44 -3.10 -2.39 11.97
N THR A 45 -3.66 -3.14 11.02
CA THR A 45 -3.54 -4.60 10.95
C THR A 45 -2.89 -5.04 9.63
N GLY A 46 -1.57 -4.98 9.56
CA GLY A 46 -0.76 -5.84 8.68
C GLY A 46 -0.50 -5.40 7.23
N LYS A 47 0.74 -4.96 6.99
CA LYS A 47 1.53 -5.10 5.75
C LYS A 47 0.91 -4.54 4.44
N SER A 48 0.88 -3.22 4.32
CA SER A 48 1.16 -2.59 3.02
C SER A 48 2.65 -2.81 2.72
N GLY A 49 2.97 -3.56 1.66
CA GLY A 49 4.34 -3.96 1.34
C GLY A 49 5.28 -2.75 1.24
N LYS A 50 6.25 -2.66 2.16
CA LYS A 50 7.37 -1.73 2.02
C LYS A 50 8.10 -2.10 0.73
N ARG A 51 7.93 -1.31 -0.33
CA ARG A 51 8.88 -1.29 -1.45
C ARG A 51 10.21 -0.83 -0.88
N ILE A 52 11.13 -1.76 -0.69
CA ILE A 52 12.53 -1.44 -0.40
C ILE A 52 13.12 -1.00 -1.74
N THR A 53 13.21 0.30 -1.96
CA THR A 53 13.92 0.85 -3.12
C THR A 53 15.41 0.84 -2.78
N PHE A 54 16.18 -0.08 -3.38
CA PHE A 54 17.63 -0.01 -3.33
C PHE A 54 18.09 0.98 -4.38
N ASN A 55 18.54 2.17 -3.96
CA ASN A 55 19.31 3.04 -4.82
C ASN A 55 20.74 2.49 -4.89
N VAL A 56 21.10 1.90 -6.02
CA VAL A 56 22.48 1.54 -6.31
C VAL A 56 23.28 2.84 -6.31
N ARG A 57 24.26 2.95 -5.40
CA ARG A 57 25.16 4.10 -5.37
C ARG A 57 26.02 4.07 -6.64
N GLU A 58 26.37 5.24 -7.15
CA GLU A 58 27.04 5.45 -8.46
C GLU A 58 28.41 4.74 -8.55
N ASP A 59 29.06 4.55 -7.40
CA ASP A 59 30.28 3.75 -7.21
C ASP A 59 30.07 2.25 -7.45
N LEU A 60 28.85 1.72 -7.27
CA LEU A 60 28.49 0.33 -7.54
C LEU A 60 27.95 0.10 -8.96
N ALA A 61 27.62 1.16 -9.70
CA ALA A 61 27.16 1.06 -11.09
C ALA A 61 28.30 0.78 -12.07
N SER A 62 29.54 1.07 -11.67
CA SER A 62 30.76 0.84 -12.46
C SER A 62 31.42 -0.52 -12.22
N LEU A 63 30.91 -1.30 -11.26
CA LEU A 63 31.28 -2.70 -11.11
C LEU A 63 30.61 -3.48 -12.24
N ASP A 64 31.38 -3.63 -13.32
CA ASP A 64 31.09 -4.47 -14.47
C ASP A 64 30.95 -5.92 -13.98
N ALA A 65 29.75 -6.25 -13.47
CA ALA A 65 29.45 -7.48 -12.73
C ALA A 65 29.86 -8.73 -13.53
N ASP A 66 29.75 -8.65 -14.85
CA ASP A 66 30.15 -9.68 -15.80
C ASP A 66 31.66 -9.99 -15.74
N LYS A 67 32.49 -9.00 -15.43
CA LYS A 67 33.94 -9.11 -15.32
C LYS A 67 34.36 -9.79 -14.02
N GLU A 68 33.68 -9.51 -12.92
CA GLU A 68 33.90 -10.18 -11.63
C GLU A 68 33.41 -11.63 -11.63
N ILE A 69 32.25 -11.89 -12.23
CA ILE A 69 31.70 -13.26 -12.38
C ILE A 69 32.65 -14.13 -13.22
N LYS A 70 33.19 -13.60 -14.34
CA LYS A 70 34.19 -14.31 -15.15
C LYS A 70 35.49 -14.60 -14.39
N LYS A 71 35.95 -13.69 -13.54
CA LYS A 71 37.13 -13.91 -12.69
C LYS A 71 36.90 -15.04 -11.68
N GLY A 72 35.72 -15.07 -11.06
CA GLY A 72 35.34 -16.13 -10.11
C GLY A 72 35.22 -17.52 -10.75
N TRP A 73 34.74 -17.60 -12.00
CA TRP A 73 34.68 -18.88 -12.72
C TRP A 73 36.05 -19.40 -13.18
N LYS A 74 36.98 -18.53 -13.59
CA LYS A 74 38.34 -18.97 -13.97
C LYS A 74 39.20 -19.42 -12.78
N ALA A 75 38.85 -19.06 -11.56
CA ALA A 75 39.57 -19.48 -10.35
C ALA A 75 39.18 -20.88 -9.86
N ARG A 76 38.07 -21.46 -10.36
CA ARG A 76 37.58 -22.78 -9.96
C ARG A 76 38.03 -23.93 -10.87
N ASP A 77 38.69 -23.61 -11.98
CA ASP A 77 39.11 -24.57 -13.01
C ASP A 77 40.64 -24.84 -13.01
N ARG A 78 41.29 -24.68 -11.84
CA ARG A 78 42.70 -25.04 -11.62
C ARG A 78 42.87 -25.90 -10.39
#